data_AF-A0A435FCN4-F1
#
_entry.id   AF-A0A435FCN4-F1
#
_cell.length_a   1.000
_cell.length_b   1.000
_cell.length_c   1.000
_cell.angle_alpha   90.00
_cell.angle_beta   90.00
_cell.angle_gamma   90.00
#
_symmetry.space_group_name_H-M   'P 1'
#
loop_
_entity.id
_entity.type
_entity.pdbx_description
1 polymer ?
#
loop_
_entity_poly.entity_id
_entity_poly.type
_entity_poly.pdbx_seq_one_letter_code
_entity_poly.pdbx_strand_id
1 'polypeptide(L)'
;LAAGIGRMVTVSTRVKRFPQVLEIAETFDEVYCSVGTHPHNAAEELDITVEELVRLSAHPKVVAIGEAGLDYFYDKAPRDAQAQGFRNHIAAARETGLPLVIHSRDADADMADILEDETGKGAFPFI
;
A
#
# COMPACT_ATOMS: atom_id res chain seq x y z
N LEU A 1 -13.97 -15.41 -16.35
CA LEU A 1 -14.63 -16.00 -15.16
C LEU A 1 -16.13 -16.19 -15.41
N ALA A 2 -16.76 -17.24 -14.87
CA ALA A 2 -18.17 -17.58 -15.11
C ALA A 2 -19.17 -16.49 -14.66
N ALA A 3 -18.75 -15.59 -13.77
CA ALA A 3 -19.55 -14.46 -13.28
C ALA A 3 -19.28 -13.12 -13.99
N GLY A 4 -18.49 -13.10 -15.07
CA GLY A 4 -18.18 -11.88 -15.83
C GLY A 4 -17.08 -10.99 -15.23
N ILE A 5 -16.44 -11.40 -14.13
CA ILE A 5 -15.25 -10.73 -13.60
C ILE A 5 -14.07 -10.94 -14.56
N GLY A 6 -13.42 -9.83 -14.95
CA GLY A 6 -12.32 -9.84 -15.92
C GLY A 6 -10.93 -9.85 -15.30
N ARG A 7 -10.73 -9.12 -14.19
CA ARG A 7 -9.45 -9.00 -13.48
C ARG A 7 -9.69 -8.80 -11.99
N MET A 8 -8.70 -9.19 -11.18
CA MET A 8 -8.71 -9.02 -9.73
C MET A 8 -7.36 -8.51 -9.25
N VAL A 9 -7.37 -7.71 -8.18
CA VAL A 9 -6.15 -7.30 -7.48
C VAL A 9 -6.20 -7.88 -6.07
N THR A 10 -5.26 -8.76 -5.74
CA THR A 10 -5.08 -9.25 -4.36
C THR A 10 -4.22 -8.25 -3.58
N VAL A 11 -4.73 -7.81 -2.43
CA VAL A 11 -4.16 -6.69 -1.69
C VAL A 11 -3.15 -7.18 -0.66
N SER A 12 -1.92 -6.67 -0.73
CA SER A 12 -0.93 -6.88 0.32
C SER A 12 -1.29 -6.07 1.57
N THR A 13 -1.11 -6.71 2.73
CA THR A 13 -1.27 -6.04 4.04
C THR A 13 0.00 -6.08 4.89
N ARG A 14 1.02 -6.85 4.47
CA ARG A 14 2.32 -6.99 5.13
C ARG A 14 3.39 -7.25 4.08
N VAL A 15 4.36 -6.36 3.95
CA VAL A 15 5.45 -6.49 2.98
C VAL A 15 6.31 -7.73 3.27
N LYS A 16 6.53 -8.06 4.55
CA LYS A 16 7.27 -9.27 4.97
C LYS A 16 6.57 -10.58 4.57
N ARG A 17 5.29 -10.52 4.16
CA ARG A 17 4.52 -11.66 3.64
C ARG A 17 4.22 -11.54 2.14
N PHE A 18 4.78 -10.54 1.46
CA PHE A 18 4.56 -10.29 0.04
C PHE A 18 4.79 -11.52 -0.86
N PRO A 19 5.77 -12.42 -0.61
CA PRO A 19 5.93 -13.62 -1.43
C PRO A 19 4.66 -14.48 -1.55
N GLN A 20 3.83 -14.54 -0.50
CA GLN A 20 2.56 -15.29 -0.52
C GLN A 20 1.50 -14.62 -1.41
N VAL A 21 1.46 -13.28 -1.39
CA VAL A 21 0.55 -12.48 -2.22
C VAL A 21 0.97 -12.59 -3.69
N LEU A 22 2.27 -12.55 -3.95
CA LEU A 22 2.84 -12.68 -5.28
C LEU A 22 2.56 -14.06 -5.88
N GLU A 23 2.74 -15.14 -5.10
CA GLU A 23 2.44 -16.51 -5.54
C GLU A 23 0.98 -16.66 -6.03
N ILE A 24 0.02 -16.04 -5.32
CA ILE A 24 -1.39 -16.01 -5.76
C ILE A 24 -1.53 -15.29 -7.11
N ALA A 25 -0.88 -14.13 -7.27
CA ALA A 25 -0.96 -13.35 -8.51
C ALA A 25 -0.26 -14.04 -9.69
N GLU A 26 0.78 -14.82 -9.45
CA GLU A 26 1.46 -15.63 -10.48
C GLU A 26 0.66 -16.87 -10.87
N THR A 27 -0.14 -17.43 -9.95
CA THR A 27 -0.95 -18.62 -10.20
C THR A 27 -2.08 -18.37 -11.20
N PHE A 28 -2.61 -17.15 -11.26
CA PHE A 28 -3.77 -16.81 -12.09
C PHE A 28 -3.47 -15.62 -13.01
N ASP A 29 -3.65 -15.80 -14.32
CA ASP A 29 -3.36 -14.77 -15.33
C ASP A 29 -4.13 -13.46 -15.08
N GLU A 30 -5.39 -13.57 -14.65
CA GLU A 30 -6.28 -12.43 -14.39
C GLU A 30 -6.08 -11.77 -13.02
N VAL A 31 -5.18 -12.31 -12.18
CA VAL A 31 -4.88 -11.77 -10.85
C VAL A 31 -3.58 -10.97 -10.89
N TYR A 32 -3.64 -9.78 -10.31
CA TYR A 32 -2.53 -8.89 -10.04
C TYR A 32 -2.46 -8.63 -8.53
N CYS A 33 -1.42 -7.98 -8.05
CA CYS A 33 -1.29 -7.65 -6.64
C CYS A 33 -0.83 -6.21 -6.39
N SER A 34 -1.02 -5.76 -5.16
CA SER A 34 -0.33 -4.60 -4.61
C SER A 34 0.81 -5.04 -3.69
N VAL A 35 1.73 -4.12 -3.37
CA VAL A 35 2.73 -4.33 -2.31
C VAL A 35 2.64 -3.22 -1.27
N GLY A 36 2.44 -3.60 -0.01
CA GLY A 36 2.40 -2.64 1.08
C GLY A 36 2.00 -3.21 2.44
N THR A 37 2.02 -2.30 3.42
CA THR A 37 1.78 -2.54 4.85
C THR A 37 0.50 -1.83 5.29
N HIS A 38 -0.50 -2.63 5.67
CA HIS A 38 -1.75 -2.12 6.22
C HIS A 38 -1.49 -1.43 7.58
N PRO A 39 -2.20 -0.35 7.95
CA PRO A 39 -1.98 0.43 9.19
C PRO A 39 -1.84 -0.43 10.44
N HIS A 40 -2.69 -1.43 10.61
CA HIS A 40 -2.62 -2.38 11.75
C HIS A 40 -1.28 -3.11 11.92
N ASN A 41 -0.48 -3.23 10.86
CA ASN A 41 0.80 -3.96 10.88
C ASN A 41 2.00 -3.00 10.87
N ALA A 42 1.79 -1.69 10.82
CA ALA A 42 2.85 -0.70 10.61
C ALA A 42 3.98 -0.78 11.64
N ALA A 43 3.65 -1.05 12.91
CA ALA A 43 4.63 -1.19 13.98
C ALA A 43 5.58 -2.39 13.81
N GLU A 44 5.16 -3.42 13.08
CA GLU A 44 5.96 -4.62 12.83
C GLU A 44 6.89 -4.45 11.61
N GLU A 45 6.73 -3.37 10.83
CA GLU A 45 7.35 -3.16 9.51
C GLU A 45 7.97 -1.76 9.38
N LEU A 46 8.41 -1.16 10.49
CA LEU A 46 9.13 0.13 10.51
C LEU A 46 10.46 0.11 9.74
N ASP A 47 11.01 -1.08 9.50
CA ASP A 47 12.22 -1.34 8.71
C ASP A 47 11.95 -1.37 7.20
N ILE A 48 10.69 -1.33 6.75
CA ILE A 48 10.35 -1.29 5.33
C ILE A 48 10.58 0.11 4.77
N THR A 49 11.56 0.21 3.87
CA THR A 49 11.97 1.47 3.24
C THR A 49 11.24 1.71 1.92
N VAL A 50 11.34 2.95 1.42
CA VAL A 50 10.83 3.33 0.10
C VAL A 50 11.50 2.48 -0.99
N GLU A 51 12.81 2.29 -0.92
CA GLU A 51 13.59 1.54 -1.90
C GLU A 51 13.17 0.07 -1.96
N GLU A 52 12.81 -0.53 -0.82
CA GLU A 52 12.31 -1.91 -0.78
C GLU A 52 10.94 -2.03 -1.46
N LEU A 53 10.02 -1.09 -1.20
CA LEU A 53 8.72 -1.03 -1.88
C LEU A 53 8.90 -0.87 -3.39
N VAL A 54 9.76 0.05 -3.82
CA VAL A 54 10.10 0.27 -5.24
C VAL A 54 10.65 -1.00 -5.86
N ARG A 55 11.62 -1.65 -5.20
CA ARG A 55 12.23 -2.90 -5.69
C ARG A 55 11.20 -4.01 -5.86
N LEU A 56 10.32 -4.22 -4.88
CA LEU A 56 9.28 -5.24 -4.96
C LEU A 56 8.23 -4.93 -6.03
N SER A 57 7.93 -3.64 -6.23
CA SER A 57 6.95 -3.20 -7.22
C SER A 57 7.38 -3.36 -8.68
N ALA A 58 8.67 -3.62 -8.93
CA ALA A 58 9.19 -3.86 -10.27
C ALA A 58 8.68 -5.17 -10.91
N HIS A 59 8.04 -6.05 -10.13
CA HIS A 59 7.48 -7.28 -10.64
C HIS A 59 6.23 -7.00 -11.52
N PRO A 60 6.06 -7.61 -12.71
CA PRO A 60 4.98 -7.29 -13.65
C PRO A 60 3.55 -7.59 -13.14
N LYS A 61 3.43 -8.42 -12.10
CA LYS A 61 2.14 -8.68 -11.43
C LYS A 61 1.78 -7.62 -10.38
N VAL A 62 2.72 -6.75 -9.99
CA VAL A 62 2.46 -5.66 -9.05
C VAL A 62 1.96 -4.44 -9.82
N VAL A 63 0.77 -3.97 -9.46
CA VAL A 63 0.09 -2.88 -10.17
C VAL A 63 -0.26 -1.70 -9.26
N ALA A 64 0.08 -1.78 -7.97
CA ALA A 64 -0.21 -0.74 -6.99
C ALA A 64 0.72 -0.85 -5.78
N ILE A 65 0.88 0.27 -5.07
CA ILE A 65 1.50 0.33 -3.74
C ILE A 65 0.37 0.30 -2.70
N GLY A 66 0.57 -0.37 -1.57
CA GLY A 66 -0.42 -0.52 -0.51
C GLY A 66 -0.98 -1.95 -0.40
N GLU A 67 -2.02 -2.18 0.38
CA GLU A 67 -2.80 -1.15 1.09
C GLU A 67 -2.01 -0.53 2.24
N ALA A 68 -2.04 0.80 2.34
CA ALA A 68 -1.41 1.58 3.40
C ALA A 68 -2.31 2.76 3.77
N GLY A 69 -2.12 3.33 4.96
CA GLY A 69 -2.93 4.46 5.41
C GLY A 69 -3.06 4.49 6.92
N LEU A 70 -4.24 4.90 7.41
CA LEU A 70 -4.50 5.16 8.83
C LEU A 70 -5.79 4.48 9.29
N ASP A 71 -5.74 3.78 10.42
CA ASP A 71 -6.89 3.20 11.12
C ASP A 71 -6.81 3.54 12.61
N TYR A 72 -7.64 4.49 13.04
CA TYR A 72 -7.73 4.92 14.44
C TYR A 72 -8.94 4.33 15.16
N PHE A 73 -9.77 3.55 14.47
CA PHE A 73 -10.91 2.88 15.09
C PHE A 73 -10.46 1.68 15.92
N TYR A 74 -9.59 0.83 15.36
CA TYR A 74 -9.04 -0.30 16.10
C TYR A 74 -7.71 0.01 16.79
N ASP A 75 -7.00 1.07 16.34
CA ASP A 75 -5.76 1.61 16.94
C ASP A 75 -4.72 0.52 17.27
N LYS A 76 -4.57 -0.46 16.37
CA LYS A 76 -3.75 -1.67 16.60
C LYS A 76 -2.24 -1.42 16.48
N ALA A 77 -1.85 -0.26 15.95
CA ALA A 77 -0.47 0.17 15.84
C ALA A 77 -0.39 1.66 16.24
N PRO A 78 0.70 2.09 16.88
CA PRO A 78 0.93 3.50 17.19
C PRO A 78 0.76 4.39 15.95
N ARG A 79 0.08 5.54 16.11
CA ARG A 79 -0.27 6.43 15.00
C ARG A 79 0.94 6.96 14.25
N ASP A 80 2.05 7.18 14.94
CA ASP A 80 3.33 7.57 14.36
C ASP A 80 3.90 6.48 13.44
N ALA A 81 3.79 5.21 13.83
CA ALA A 81 4.16 4.09 12.97
C ALA A 81 3.26 4.00 11.73
N GLN A 82 1.95 4.19 11.88
CA GLN A 82 1.02 4.23 10.75
C GLN A 82 1.34 5.38 9.79
N ALA A 83 1.59 6.59 10.32
CA ALA A 83 1.93 7.76 9.53
C ALA A 83 3.28 7.61 8.81
N GLN A 84 4.30 7.07 9.48
CA GLN A 84 5.60 6.77 8.87
C GLN A 84 5.44 5.77 7.72
N GLY A 85 4.71 4.68 7.96
CA GLY A 85 4.40 3.68 6.95
C GLY A 85 3.69 4.32 5.76
N PHE A 86 2.61 5.06 6.00
CA PHE A 86 1.84 5.70 4.95
C PHE A 86 2.69 6.66 4.09
N ARG A 87 3.52 7.49 4.70
CA ARG A 87 4.43 8.40 3.99
C ARG A 87 5.47 7.66 3.14
N ASN A 88 6.03 6.56 3.64
CA ASN A 88 6.94 5.72 2.84
C ASN A 88 6.23 5.15 1.60
N HIS A 89 4.97 4.72 1.74
CA HIS A 89 4.19 4.19 0.62
C HIS A 89 3.81 5.28 -0.39
N ILE A 90 3.50 6.50 0.07
CA ILE A 90 3.29 7.66 -0.83
C ILE A 90 4.56 7.98 -1.61
N ALA A 91 5.72 7.99 -0.95
CA ALA A 91 7.00 8.22 -1.63
C ALA A 91 7.29 7.14 -2.68
N ALA A 92 7.02 5.86 -2.38
CA ALA A 92 7.18 4.77 -3.33
C ALA A 92 6.21 4.88 -4.51
N ALA A 93 4.94 5.26 -4.28
CA ALA A 93 3.97 5.51 -5.34
C ALA A 93 4.42 6.66 -6.26
N ARG A 94 5.00 7.72 -5.69
CA ARG A 94 5.58 8.84 -6.44
C ARG A 94 6.75 8.39 -7.33
N GLU A 95 7.67 7.59 -6.80
CA GLU A 95 8.86 7.13 -7.54
C GLU A 95 8.52 6.14 -8.65
N THR A 96 7.61 5.20 -8.36
CA THR A 96 7.22 4.13 -9.30
C THR A 96 6.19 4.59 -10.34
N GLY A 97 5.41 5.63 -10.02
CA GLY A 97 4.23 6.01 -10.79
C GLY A 97 3.06 5.02 -10.66
N LEU A 98 3.15 4.02 -9.78
CA LEU A 98 2.05 3.09 -9.49
C LEU A 98 1.05 3.73 -8.52
N PRO A 99 -0.27 3.50 -8.71
CA PRO A 99 -1.28 4.05 -7.81
C PRO A 99 -1.13 3.50 -6.39
N LEU A 100 -1.32 4.37 -5.40
CA LEU A 100 -1.42 4.02 -3.99
C LEU A 100 -2.86 3.57 -3.63
N VAL A 101 -3.00 2.39 -3.03
CA VAL A 101 -4.25 1.90 -2.42
C VAL A 101 -4.33 2.39 -0.98
N ILE A 102 -5.30 3.26 -0.69
CA ILE A 102 -5.39 3.95 0.61
C ILE A 102 -6.45 3.30 1.53
N HIS A 103 -6.04 2.95 2.74
CA HIS A 103 -6.94 2.64 3.85
C HIS A 103 -7.15 3.88 4.72
N SER A 104 -8.40 4.26 4.96
CA SER A 104 -8.74 5.30 5.92
C SER A 104 -9.89 4.88 6.81
N ARG A 105 -9.72 5.02 8.13
CA ARG A 105 -10.80 4.80 9.09
C ARG A 105 -10.64 5.64 10.35
N ASP A 106 -11.63 6.49 10.64
CA ASP A 106 -11.68 7.43 11.78
C ASP A 106 -10.42 8.29 11.92
N ALA A 107 -9.80 8.64 10.78
CA ALA A 107 -8.51 9.30 10.70
C ALA A 107 -8.53 10.49 9.71
N ASP A 108 -9.70 11.05 9.41
CA ASP A 108 -9.92 11.99 8.30
C ASP A 108 -9.00 13.22 8.35
N ALA A 109 -8.80 13.82 9.54
CA ALA A 109 -7.95 15.00 9.71
C ALA A 109 -6.48 14.68 9.41
N ASP A 110 -5.90 13.70 10.10
CA ASP A 110 -4.50 13.31 9.91
C ASP A 110 -4.27 12.75 8.49
N MET A 111 -5.26 12.07 7.90
CA MET A 111 -5.22 11.60 6.51
C MET A 111 -5.11 12.80 5.54
N ALA A 112 -5.98 13.80 5.70
CA ALA A 112 -5.95 15.02 4.88
C ALA A 112 -4.62 15.75 5.04
N ASP A 113 -4.15 15.97 6.27
CA ASP A 113 -2.89 16.65 6.54
C ASP A 113 -1.69 15.95 5.88
N ILE A 114 -1.62 14.61 5.95
CA ILE A 114 -0.54 13.85 5.28
C ILE A 114 -0.65 13.97 3.76
N LEU A 115 -1.86 13.82 3.19
CA LEU A 115 -2.06 13.89 1.74
C LEU A 115 -1.77 15.28 1.18
N GLU A 116 -2.14 16.36 1.87
CA GLU A 116 -1.84 17.73 1.48
C GLU A 116 -0.32 18.00 1.50
N ASP A 117 0.35 17.62 2.59
CA ASP A 117 1.80 17.76 2.72
C ASP A 117 2.55 16.97 1.64
N GLU A 118 2.17 15.72 1.40
CA GLU A 118 2.81 14.90 0.37
C GLU A 118 2.48 15.35 -1.06
N THR A 119 1.29 15.87 -1.31
CA THR A 119 0.93 16.46 -2.61
C THR A 119 1.78 17.70 -2.88
N GLY A 120 2.05 18.51 -1.85
CA GLY A 120 2.94 19.67 -1.92
C GLY A 120 4.39 19.32 -2.30
N LYS A 121 4.84 18.08 -2.08
CA LYS A 121 6.17 17.57 -2.45
C LYS A 121 6.22 16.99 -3.87
N GLY A 122 5.08 16.78 -4.52
CA GLY A 122 4.98 16.25 -5.87
C GLY A 122 3.85 15.23 -6.00
N ALA A 123 3.17 15.27 -7.15
CA ALA A 123 2.02 14.42 -7.42
C ALA A 123 2.37 12.92 -7.41
N PHE A 124 1.45 12.13 -6.89
CA PHE A 124 1.48 10.67 -6.92
C PHE A 124 0.07 10.15 -7.25
N PRO A 125 -0.05 9.06 -8.02
CA PRO A 125 -1.35 8.47 -8.31
C PRO A 125 -1.87 7.68 -7.09
N PHE A 126 -3.20 7.61 -6.95
CA PHE A 126 -3.87 6.86 -5.88
C PHE A 126 -5.22 6.32 -6.37
N ILE A 127 -5.72 5.29 -5.68
CA ILE A 127 -7.05 4.67 -5.88
C ILE A 127 -7.75 4.43 -4.55
#